data_AF-A0A9P6TUM4-F1
#
_entry.id   AF-A0A9P6TUM4-F1
#
_cell.length_a   1.000
_cell.length_b   1.000
_cell.length_c   1.000
_cell.angle_alpha   90.00
_cell.angle_beta   90.00
_cell.angle_gamma   90.00
#
_symmetry.space_group_name_H-M   'P 1'
#
loop_
_entity.id
_entity.type
_entity.pdbx_description
1 polymer ?
#
loop_
_entity_poly.entity_id
_entity_poly.type
_entity_poly.pdbx_seq_one_letter_code
_entity_poly.pdbx_strand_id
1 'polypeptide(L)'
;MVFVRKIGLLLAASILAVSWTADAGIACKYNNGLSCPEQTPCCSPHGHCGNSVLACGTGCDPTASFNDACERYVIPKAVGPDGKSRPTPALPKGSFKVVGHTGVAAQHIALVTPTKMLIIDKAENNPAKLPNGKAAYSVEYDTVTNEYRVLDVLTNTFCSGGGYLANGTLISAGGAEGK
;
A
#
# COMPACT_ATOMS: atom_id res chain seq x y z
N MET A 1 24.08 -0.19 54.01
CA MET A 1 23.58 -1.57 53.85
C MET A 1 22.07 -1.49 53.74
N VAL A 2 21.52 -2.03 52.66
CA VAL A 2 20.23 -1.66 52.04
C VAL A 2 19.03 -2.18 52.84
N PHE A 3 18.05 -1.28 53.06
CA PHE A 3 16.75 -1.57 53.68
C PHE A 3 15.77 -2.16 52.65
N VAL A 4 14.98 -3.12 53.11
CA VAL A 4 14.13 -4.01 52.31
C VAL A 4 12.78 -3.37 51.93
N ARG A 5 12.39 -3.61 50.66
CA ARG A 5 11.05 -3.63 50.04
C ARG A 5 9.84 -3.35 50.93
N LYS A 6 9.01 -2.37 50.52
CA LYS A 6 7.61 -2.54 50.04
C LYS A 6 6.92 -1.17 49.95
N ILE A 7 6.75 -0.65 48.73
CA ILE A 7 5.68 0.30 48.40
C ILE A 7 5.10 -0.18 47.08
N GLY A 8 3.87 -0.71 47.18
CA GLY A 8 3.06 -1.00 46.00
C GLY A 8 2.70 0.32 45.34
N LEU A 9 3.14 0.50 44.10
CA LEU A 9 2.63 1.56 43.25
C LEU A 9 1.81 0.90 42.14
N LEU A 10 0.51 1.10 42.25
CA LEU A 10 -0.47 0.92 41.18
C LEU A 10 0.01 1.70 39.95
N LEU A 11 0.54 1.00 38.96
CA LEU A 11 0.51 1.49 37.58
C LEU A 11 -0.45 0.57 36.86
N ALA A 12 -1.72 0.99 36.86
CA ALA A 12 -2.67 0.60 35.84
C ALA A 12 -2.03 0.96 34.50
N ALA A 13 -1.41 -0.04 33.86
CA ALA A 13 -1.04 0.05 32.47
C ALA A 13 -2.34 0.29 31.72
N SER A 14 -2.54 1.55 31.35
CA SER A 14 -3.60 1.96 30.46
C SER A 14 -3.28 1.26 29.15
N ILE A 15 -3.92 0.12 28.93
CA ILE A 15 -3.99 -0.52 27.63
C ILE A 15 -4.82 0.43 26.79
N LEU A 16 -4.19 1.47 26.26
CA LEU A 16 -4.66 2.07 25.03
C LEU A 16 -4.45 0.96 24.00
N ALA A 17 -5.50 0.17 23.82
CA ALA A 17 -5.67 -0.59 22.61
C ALA A 17 -5.64 0.44 21.49
N VAL A 18 -4.45 0.65 20.92
CA VAL A 18 -4.36 1.23 19.58
C VAL A 18 -4.90 0.12 18.71
N SER A 19 -6.23 0.11 18.55
CA SER A 19 -6.86 -0.56 17.44
C SER A 19 -6.28 0.12 16.22
N TRP A 20 -5.18 -0.42 15.71
CA TRP A 20 -4.93 -0.35 14.29
C TRP A 20 -6.10 -1.11 13.69
N THR A 21 -7.21 -0.41 13.44
CA THR A 21 -8.00 -0.76 12.29
C THR A 21 -7.02 -0.61 11.14
N ALA A 22 -6.36 -1.71 10.78
CA ALA A 22 -6.02 -1.92 9.39
C ALA A 22 -7.24 -1.45 8.61
N ASP A 23 -7.05 -0.59 7.62
CA ASP A 23 -8.10 -0.06 6.74
C ASP A 23 -8.84 -1.20 6.02
N ALA A 24 -9.60 -2.01 6.76
CA ALA A 24 -10.85 -2.55 6.32
C ALA A 24 -11.77 -1.32 6.23
N GLY A 25 -11.56 -0.51 5.19
CA GLY A 25 -12.45 0.58 4.86
C GLY A 25 -13.88 0.03 4.93
N ILE A 26 -14.74 0.74 5.65
CA ILE A 26 -16.13 0.33 5.87
C ILE A 26 -16.71 -0.10 4.52
N ALA A 27 -17.17 -1.34 4.43
CA ALA A 27 -17.71 -1.85 3.19
C ALA A 27 -19.02 -1.11 2.89
N CYS A 28 -19.09 -0.47 1.72
CA CYS A 28 -20.25 0.31 1.27
C CYS A 28 -21.09 -0.46 0.24
N LYS A 29 -20.49 -1.41 -0.49
CA LYS A 29 -21.19 -2.24 -1.50
C LYS A 29 -21.79 -3.53 -0.95
N TYR A 30 -21.21 -4.08 0.13
CA TYR A 30 -21.59 -5.38 0.68
C TYR A 30 -22.33 -5.30 2.02
N ASN A 31 -22.58 -4.09 2.52
CA ASN A 31 -23.16 -3.87 3.85
C ASN A 31 -24.54 -3.19 3.75
N ASN A 32 -25.48 -3.84 3.06
CA ASN A 32 -26.89 -3.46 2.99
C ASN A 32 -27.19 -1.99 2.57
N GLY A 33 -26.29 -1.36 1.79
CA GLY A 33 -26.51 0.01 1.31
C GLY A 33 -26.24 1.11 2.33
N LEU A 34 -25.41 0.87 3.34
CA LEU A 34 -24.95 1.94 4.24
C LEU A 34 -24.04 2.92 3.48
N SER A 35 -24.44 4.20 3.48
CA SER A 35 -23.62 5.30 2.96
C SER A 35 -22.34 5.45 3.77
N CYS A 36 -21.25 5.79 3.10
CA CYS A 36 -19.97 6.08 3.73
C CYS A 36 -20.08 7.26 4.72
N PRO A 37 -19.27 7.27 5.80
CA PRO A 37 -19.26 8.37 6.76
C PRO A 37 -18.51 9.59 6.20
N GLU A 38 -18.74 10.76 6.79
CA GLU A 38 -18.16 12.04 6.36
C GLU A 38 -16.61 12.03 6.29
N GLN A 39 -15.94 11.26 7.16
CA GLN A 39 -14.47 11.18 7.21
C GLN A 39 -13.87 10.35 6.07
N THR A 40 -14.62 9.40 5.51
CA THR A 40 -14.23 8.54 4.38
C THR A 40 -15.35 8.53 3.33
N PRO A 41 -15.68 9.70 2.76
CA PRO A 41 -16.99 9.94 2.16
C PRO A 41 -17.21 9.23 0.83
N CYS A 42 -16.22 8.57 0.25
CA CYS A 42 -16.30 7.98 -1.08
C CYS A 42 -16.30 6.46 -1.03
N CYS A 43 -17.32 5.86 -1.62
CA CYS A 43 -17.37 4.42 -1.85
C CYS A 43 -16.58 4.07 -3.11
N SER A 44 -15.41 3.44 -2.96
CA SER A 44 -14.56 3.05 -4.09
C SER A 44 -15.22 2.00 -5.01
N PRO A 45 -14.75 1.82 -6.25
CA PRO A 45 -15.22 0.73 -7.13
C PRO A 45 -15.10 -0.68 -6.50
N HIS A 46 -14.19 -0.83 -5.53
CA HIS A 46 -13.94 -2.05 -4.79
C HIS A 46 -14.87 -2.25 -3.59
N GLY A 47 -15.81 -1.34 -3.34
CA GLY A 47 -16.84 -1.48 -2.32
C GLY A 47 -16.42 -1.11 -0.91
N HIS A 48 -15.36 -0.30 -0.77
CA HIS A 48 -14.86 0.21 0.51
C HIS A 48 -14.87 1.74 0.56
N CYS A 49 -15.25 2.30 1.70
CA CYS A 49 -15.20 3.74 1.99
C CYS A 49 -13.76 4.25 2.13
N GLY A 50 -13.46 5.41 1.55
CA GLY A 50 -12.19 6.11 1.67
C GLY A 50 -12.30 7.61 1.38
N ASN A 51 -11.22 8.36 1.62
CA ASN A 51 -11.14 9.81 1.39
C ASN A 51 -10.00 10.22 0.44
N SER A 52 -9.35 9.26 -0.23
CA SER A 52 -8.28 9.50 -1.18
C SER A 52 -8.82 9.75 -2.59
N VAL A 53 -7.98 10.34 -3.46
CA VAL A 53 -8.28 10.48 -4.90
C VAL A 53 -8.53 9.15 -5.61
N LEU A 54 -8.03 8.03 -5.06
CA LEU A 54 -8.32 6.69 -5.58
C LEU A 54 -9.70 6.20 -5.13
N ALA A 55 -10.11 6.53 -3.90
CA ALA A 55 -11.43 6.18 -3.36
C ALA A 55 -12.56 7.03 -3.94
N CYS A 56 -12.31 8.33 -4.14
CA CYS A 56 -13.22 9.33 -4.72
C CYS A 56 -13.04 9.51 -6.24
N GLY A 57 -12.20 8.69 -6.86
CA GLY A 57 -11.87 8.79 -8.27
C GLY A 57 -12.93 8.16 -9.17
N THR A 58 -12.56 7.95 -10.44
CA THR A 58 -13.44 7.34 -11.43
C THR A 58 -13.99 5.99 -10.95
N GLY A 59 -15.32 5.85 -10.95
CA GLY A 59 -16.00 4.60 -10.63
C GLY A 59 -16.35 4.41 -9.14
N CYS A 60 -16.21 5.46 -8.32
CA CYS A 60 -16.87 5.48 -7.03
C CYS A 60 -18.40 5.35 -7.18
N ASP A 61 -19.08 4.82 -6.17
CA ASP A 61 -20.54 4.68 -6.16
C ASP A 61 -21.18 5.95 -5.57
N PRO A 62 -21.92 6.75 -6.36
CA PRO A 62 -22.54 7.99 -5.86
C PRO A 62 -23.67 7.72 -4.87
N THR A 63 -24.32 6.55 -4.92
CA THR A 63 -25.43 6.20 -4.03
C THR A 63 -24.95 5.77 -2.64
N ALA A 64 -23.75 5.20 -2.58
CA ALA A 64 -23.13 4.79 -1.33
C ALA A 64 -22.10 5.81 -0.80
N SER A 65 -21.84 6.90 -1.54
CA SER A 65 -20.95 7.98 -1.12
C SER A 65 -21.73 9.08 -0.39
N PHE A 66 -21.09 9.72 0.58
CA PHE A 66 -21.67 10.82 1.34
C PHE A 66 -21.73 12.11 0.50
N ASN A 67 -22.89 12.74 0.42
CA ASN A 67 -23.07 14.14 -0.03
C ASN A 67 -22.34 14.47 -1.35
N ASP A 68 -22.57 13.66 -2.38
CA ASP A 68 -21.98 13.77 -3.72
C ASP A 68 -20.44 13.82 -3.74
N ALA A 69 -19.78 13.27 -2.71
CA ALA A 69 -18.31 13.24 -2.63
C ALA A 69 -17.67 12.48 -3.80
N CYS A 70 -18.42 11.55 -4.41
CA CYS A 70 -18.01 10.83 -5.60
C CYS A 70 -17.90 11.72 -6.86
N GLU A 71 -18.50 12.91 -6.88
CA GLU A 71 -18.49 13.80 -8.05
C GLU A 71 -17.40 14.88 -8.00
N ARG A 72 -16.73 15.06 -6.85
CA ARG A 72 -15.85 16.21 -6.62
C ARG A 72 -14.47 16.17 -7.29
N TYR A 73 -14.10 15.07 -7.95
CA TYR A 73 -12.84 15.01 -8.69
C TYR A 73 -13.04 15.25 -10.19
N VAL A 74 -13.44 16.48 -10.52
CA VAL A 74 -13.39 16.95 -11.91
C VAL A 74 -11.94 17.33 -12.23
N ILE A 75 -11.13 16.34 -12.62
CA ILE A 75 -9.95 16.62 -13.46
C ILE A 75 -10.44 17.54 -14.59
N PRO A 76 -9.79 18.66 -14.92
CA PRO A 76 -10.16 19.46 -16.07
C PRO A 76 -10.14 18.57 -17.31
N LYS A 77 -11.32 18.13 -17.78
CA LYS A 77 -11.46 17.29 -18.96
C LYS A 77 -11.27 18.19 -20.17
N ALA A 78 -10.35 17.86 -21.07
CA ALA A 78 -10.39 18.49 -22.39
C ALA A 78 -11.73 18.15 -23.05
N VAL A 79 -12.42 19.18 -23.53
CA VAL A 79 -13.67 19.02 -24.29
C VAL A 79 -13.29 18.73 -25.74
N GLY A 80 -13.77 17.61 -26.26
CA GLY A 80 -13.59 17.27 -27.68
C GLY A 80 -14.42 18.19 -28.60
N PRO A 81 -14.14 18.20 -29.92
CA PRO A 81 -14.91 18.97 -30.90
C PRO A 81 -16.39 18.57 -30.99
N ASP A 82 -16.77 17.42 -30.42
CA ASP A 82 -18.15 16.93 -30.29
C ASP A 82 -18.83 17.38 -28.98
N GLY A 83 -18.21 18.26 -28.20
CA GLY A 83 -18.74 18.76 -26.92
C GLY A 83 -18.70 17.72 -25.79
N LYS A 84 -18.14 16.52 -26.03
CA LYS A 84 -18.04 15.47 -25.02
C LYS A 84 -16.77 15.65 -24.20
N SER A 85 -16.93 15.52 -22.88
CA SER A 85 -15.80 15.56 -21.96
C SER A 85 -14.92 14.32 -22.20
N ARG A 86 -13.68 14.49 -22.64
CA ARG A 86 -12.71 13.40 -22.79
C ARG A 86 -11.66 13.52 -21.66
N PRO A 87 -11.29 12.43 -20.98
CA PRO A 87 -10.12 12.45 -20.12
C PRO A 87 -8.93 12.85 -21.00
N THR A 88 -8.25 13.95 -20.70
CA THR A 88 -6.97 14.26 -21.35
C THR A 88 -5.95 13.29 -20.76
N PRO A 89 -5.47 12.30 -21.50
CA PRO A 89 -4.38 11.48 -21.00
C PRO A 89 -3.18 12.44 -20.87
N ALA A 90 -2.64 12.60 -19.65
CA ALA A 90 -1.47 13.45 -19.41
C ALA A 90 -0.25 12.99 -20.22
N LEU A 91 -0.30 11.76 -20.74
CA LEU A 91 0.70 11.18 -21.63
C LEU A 91 0.03 10.46 -22.81
N PRO A 92 0.70 10.36 -23.97
CA PRO A 92 0.20 9.59 -25.11
C PRO A 92 -0.18 8.15 -24.72
N LYS A 93 -1.19 7.57 -25.38
CA LYS A 93 -1.55 6.16 -25.12
C LYS A 93 -0.32 5.27 -25.37
N GLY A 94 0.00 4.41 -24.41
CA GLY A 94 1.16 3.51 -24.48
C GLY A 94 2.51 4.16 -24.18
N SER A 95 2.54 5.37 -23.61
CA SER A 95 3.78 6.01 -23.16
C SER A 95 4.28 5.40 -21.84
N PHE A 96 5.60 5.43 -21.64
CA PHE A 96 6.23 5.11 -20.36
C PHE A 96 6.67 6.40 -19.65
N LYS A 97 6.68 6.35 -18.31
CA LYS A 97 7.25 7.38 -17.45
C LYS A 97 8.07 6.70 -16.36
N VAL A 98 9.26 7.21 -16.09
CA VAL A 98 10.05 6.80 -14.93
C VAL A 98 9.37 7.31 -13.65
N VAL A 99 9.09 6.41 -12.72
CA VAL A 99 8.41 6.71 -11.47
C VAL A 99 9.23 6.16 -10.30
N GLY A 100 9.80 7.07 -9.51
CA GLY A 100 10.52 6.74 -8.28
C GLY A 100 11.80 5.91 -8.46
N HIS A 101 12.35 5.49 -7.33
CA HIS A 101 13.48 4.57 -7.23
C HIS A 101 13.11 3.47 -6.23
N THR A 102 13.27 2.20 -6.63
CA THR A 102 12.91 1.04 -5.81
C THR A 102 13.95 0.69 -4.75
N GLY A 103 15.16 1.24 -4.82
CA GLY A 103 16.24 0.99 -3.86
C GLY A 103 16.98 -0.34 -4.03
N VAL A 104 16.35 -1.36 -4.63
CA VAL A 104 16.95 -2.65 -5.04
C VAL A 104 16.55 -2.98 -6.48
N ALA A 105 17.33 -3.83 -7.17
CA ALA A 105 16.95 -4.32 -8.48
C ALA A 105 15.75 -5.29 -8.40
N ALA A 106 14.80 -5.17 -9.31
CA ALA A 106 13.58 -5.96 -9.28
C ALA A 106 13.78 -7.31 -10.00
N GLN A 107 14.56 -8.22 -9.41
CA GLN A 107 14.68 -9.59 -9.92
C GLN A 107 13.33 -10.32 -9.83
N HIS A 108 12.67 -10.23 -8.67
CA HIS A 108 11.28 -10.65 -8.48
C HIS A 108 10.45 -9.49 -7.95
N ILE A 109 9.18 -9.43 -8.37
CA ILE A 109 8.21 -8.44 -7.90
C ILE A 109 6.84 -9.08 -7.71
N ALA A 110 6.19 -8.76 -6.59
CA ALA A 110 4.83 -9.21 -6.29
C ALA A 110 4.02 -8.10 -5.64
N LEU A 111 2.78 -7.89 -6.09
CA LEU A 111 1.86 -6.95 -5.45
C LEU A 111 1.26 -7.60 -4.18
N VAL A 112 1.71 -7.20 -2.99
CA VAL A 112 1.33 -7.81 -1.70
C VAL A 112 0.14 -7.13 -1.02
N THR A 113 -0.15 -5.89 -1.40
CA THR A 113 -1.39 -5.17 -1.08
C THR A 113 -1.81 -4.35 -2.30
N PRO A 114 -3.02 -3.77 -2.37
CA PRO A 114 -3.44 -2.97 -3.53
C PRO A 114 -2.47 -1.84 -3.91
N THR A 115 -1.63 -1.37 -2.99
CA THR A 115 -0.67 -0.27 -3.23
C THR A 115 0.78 -0.63 -2.94
N LYS A 116 1.09 -1.82 -2.43
CA LYS A 116 2.46 -2.18 -2.04
C LYS A 116 2.98 -3.38 -2.80
N MET A 117 4.16 -3.20 -3.38
CA MET A 117 4.91 -4.24 -4.08
C MET A 117 6.05 -4.72 -3.19
N LEU A 118 6.17 -6.03 -3.01
CA LEU A 118 7.37 -6.65 -2.52
C LEU A 118 8.33 -6.81 -3.70
N ILE A 119 9.52 -6.23 -3.58
CA ILE A 119 10.58 -6.32 -4.59
C ILE A 119 11.75 -7.06 -3.95
N ILE A 120 12.20 -8.13 -4.60
CA ILE A 120 13.26 -9.01 -4.10
C ILE A 120 14.35 -9.08 -5.17
N ASP A 121 15.59 -8.95 -4.72
CA ASP A 121 16.80 -9.03 -5.52
C ASP A 121 17.72 -10.16 -5.03
N LYS A 122 18.88 -10.34 -5.65
CA LYS A 122 19.98 -11.12 -5.08
C LYS A 122 20.75 -10.37 -4.01
N ALA A 123 21.60 -11.11 -3.29
CA ALA A 123 22.57 -10.52 -2.37
C ALA A 123 23.65 -9.74 -3.13
N GLU A 124 23.41 -8.45 -3.41
CA GLU A 124 24.36 -7.57 -4.08
C GLU A 124 24.43 -6.16 -3.49
N ASN A 125 25.35 -5.32 -3.99
CA ASN A 125 25.58 -3.98 -3.46
C ASN A 125 24.51 -2.96 -3.91
N ASN A 126 23.25 -3.24 -3.56
CA ASN A 126 22.13 -2.35 -3.81
C ASN A 126 22.29 -0.98 -3.11
N PRO A 127 21.73 0.10 -3.70
CA PRO A 127 21.75 1.43 -3.09
C PRO A 127 21.08 1.48 -1.72
N ALA A 128 19.92 0.81 -1.56
CA ALA A 128 19.22 0.75 -0.30
C ALA A 128 20.06 0.01 0.76
N LYS A 129 20.14 0.57 1.97
CA LYS A 129 20.90 0.01 3.08
C LYS A 129 19.99 -0.37 4.25
N LEU A 130 20.27 -1.51 4.86
CA LEU A 130 19.73 -1.88 6.16
C LEU A 130 20.29 -0.95 7.26
N PRO A 131 19.66 -0.89 8.45
CA PRO A 131 20.15 -0.05 9.56
C PRO A 131 21.60 -0.34 9.99
N ASN A 132 22.10 -1.55 9.72
CA ASN A 132 23.47 -1.96 10.00
C ASN A 132 24.48 -1.57 8.89
N GLY A 133 24.04 -0.83 7.86
CA GLY A 133 24.86 -0.38 6.74
C GLY A 133 25.07 -1.41 5.62
N LYS A 134 24.59 -2.65 5.78
CA LYS A 134 24.63 -3.66 4.69
C LYS A 134 23.64 -3.28 3.59
N ALA A 135 23.91 -3.72 2.36
CA ALA A 135 22.94 -3.58 1.28
C ALA A 135 21.67 -4.36 1.60
N ALA A 136 20.52 -3.77 1.31
CA ALA A 136 19.23 -4.44 1.37
C ALA A 136 19.02 -5.23 0.08
N TYR A 137 18.41 -6.40 0.17
CA TYR A 137 18.07 -7.24 -0.98
C TYR A 137 16.57 -7.36 -1.20
N SER A 138 15.79 -6.72 -0.33
CA SER A 138 14.34 -6.73 -0.40
C SER A 138 13.80 -5.40 0.10
N VAL A 139 12.74 -4.92 -0.55
CA VAL A 139 11.98 -3.75 -0.13
C VAL A 139 10.49 -3.97 -0.31
N GLU A 140 9.72 -3.23 0.48
CA GLU A 140 8.33 -2.93 0.19
C GLU A 140 8.25 -1.56 -0.48
N TYR A 141 7.76 -1.47 -1.71
CA TYR A 141 7.59 -0.24 -2.46
C TYR A 141 6.12 0.15 -2.52
N ASP A 142 5.80 1.40 -2.20
CA ASP A 142 4.45 1.94 -2.23
C ASP A 142 4.19 2.71 -3.54
N THR A 143 3.21 2.26 -4.32
CA THR A 143 2.90 2.80 -5.64
C THR A 143 2.17 4.14 -5.61
N VAL A 144 1.66 4.56 -4.45
CA VAL A 144 0.99 5.86 -4.28
C VAL A 144 2.03 6.93 -3.97
N THR A 145 2.91 6.65 -3.01
CA THR A 145 3.94 7.61 -2.54
C THR A 145 5.22 7.56 -3.37
N ASN A 146 5.48 6.46 -4.07
CA ASN A 146 6.74 6.17 -4.75
C ASN A 146 7.95 6.07 -3.81
N GLU A 147 7.69 5.66 -2.56
CA GLU A 147 8.71 5.42 -1.54
C GLU A 147 8.86 3.93 -1.25
N TYR A 148 10.03 3.54 -0.74
CA TYR A 148 10.31 2.17 -0.32
C TYR A 148 10.69 2.08 1.15
N ARG A 149 10.40 0.93 1.75
CA ARG A 149 10.87 0.51 3.08
C ARG A 149 11.72 -0.75 2.92
N VAL A 150 12.93 -0.73 3.48
CA VAL A 150 13.83 -1.89 3.44
C VAL A 150 13.28 -3.05 4.27
N LEU A 151 13.45 -4.26 3.74
CA LEU A 151 13.10 -5.52 4.41
C LEU A 151 14.37 -6.36 4.55
N ASP A 152 14.61 -6.84 5.76
CA ASP A 152 15.71 -7.76 6.02
C ASP A 152 15.29 -9.19 5.66
N VAL A 153 16.11 -9.84 4.85
CA VAL A 153 15.90 -11.22 4.42
C VAL A 153 17.12 -12.03 4.82
N LEU A 154 16.87 -13.20 5.41
CA LEU A 154 17.93 -14.01 6.02
C LEU A 154 18.81 -14.74 4.99
N THR A 155 18.30 -14.92 3.78
CA THR A 155 18.91 -15.78 2.75
C THR A 155 19.04 -15.04 1.43
N ASN A 156 20.07 -15.39 0.64
CA ASN A 156 20.23 -14.89 -0.71
C ASN A 156 19.13 -15.44 -1.63
N THR A 157 18.34 -14.53 -2.19
CA THR A 157 17.16 -14.81 -3.02
C THR A 157 17.46 -14.87 -4.53
N PHE A 158 18.73 -14.89 -4.93
CA PHE A 158 19.11 -15.12 -6.34
C PHE A 158 18.50 -16.43 -6.85
N CYS A 159 17.80 -16.41 -7.99
CA CYS A 159 17.14 -17.60 -8.53
C CYS A 159 16.13 -18.28 -7.58
N SER A 160 15.62 -17.58 -6.57
CA SER A 160 14.47 -18.08 -5.81
C SER A 160 13.21 -18.16 -6.69
N GLY A 161 12.24 -18.95 -6.28
CA GLY A 161 10.92 -19.04 -6.93
C GLY A 161 9.82 -18.76 -5.93
N GLY A 162 8.62 -18.41 -6.39
CA GLY A 162 7.54 -18.08 -5.48
C GLY A 162 6.20 -17.84 -6.13
N GLY A 163 5.17 -17.73 -5.29
CA GLY A 163 3.80 -17.50 -5.70
C GLY A 163 2.84 -17.39 -4.52
N TYR A 164 1.60 -17.00 -4.82
CA TYR A 164 0.53 -16.92 -3.84
C TYR A 164 -0.12 -18.27 -3.60
N LEU A 165 -0.31 -18.61 -2.33
CA LEU A 165 -1.23 -19.66 -1.92
C LEU A 165 -2.69 -19.21 -2.07
N ALA A 166 -3.62 -20.17 -2.04
CA ALA A 166 -5.06 -19.90 -2.12
C ALA A 166 -5.58 -19.00 -0.99
N ASN A 167 -4.88 -18.92 0.15
CA ASN A 167 -5.21 -18.03 1.27
C ASN A 167 -4.58 -16.63 1.16
N GLY A 168 -3.94 -16.30 0.02
CA GLY A 168 -3.27 -15.01 -0.20
C GLY A 168 -1.88 -14.89 0.41
N THR A 169 -1.33 -15.93 1.05
CA THR A 169 0.05 -15.91 1.54
C THR A 169 1.03 -16.01 0.38
N LEU A 170 2.01 -15.10 0.32
CA LEU A 170 3.12 -15.18 -0.63
C LEU A 170 4.20 -16.12 -0.09
N ILE A 171 4.60 -17.11 -0.89
CA ILE A 171 5.77 -17.95 -0.63
C ILE A 171 6.89 -17.51 -1.58
N SER A 172 8.10 -17.36 -1.03
CA SER A 172 9.35 -17.35 -1.80
C SER A 172 10.26 -18.44 -1.23
N ALA A 173 10.78 -19.30 -2.09
CA ALA A 173 11.51 -20.49 -1.72
C ALA A 173 12.74 -20.72 -2.62
N GLY A 174 13.76 -21.34 -2.05
CA GLY A 174 15.05 -21.58 -2.71
C GLY A 174 15.91 -20.32 -2.79
N GLY A 175 16.80 -20.32 -3.77
CA GLY A 175 17.77 -19.27 -4.06
C GLY A 175 19.21 -19.56 -3.61
N ALA A 176 20.16 -18.88 -4.27
CA ALA A 176 21.65 -18.83 -4.14
C ALA A 176 22.28 -18.73 -5.56
N GLU A 177 23.41 -18.06 -5.82
CA GLU A 177 24.74 -18.52 -5.40
C GLU A 177 25.78 -17.39 -5.20
N GLY A 178 26.40 -17.37 -3.99
CA GLY A 178 27.67 -16.72 -3.63
C GLY A 178 27.67 -15.52 -2.66
N LYS A 179 27.74 -15.79 -1.32
CA LYS A 179 27.70 -14.92 -0.11
C LYS A 179 26.58 -13.88 0.01
#